data_AF-A0A942XKH8-F1
#
_entry.id   AF-A0A942XKH8-F1
#
_cell.length_a   1.000
_cell.length_b   1.000
_cell.length_c   1.000
_cell.angle_alpha   90.00
_cell.angle_beta   90.00
_cell.angle_gamma   90.00
#
_symmetry.space_group_name_H-M   'P 1'
#
loop_
_entity.id
_entity.type
_entity.pdbx_description
1 polymer ?
#
loop_
_entity_poly.entity_id
_entity_poly.type
_entity_poly.pdbx_seq_one_letter_code
_entity_poly.pdbx_strand_id
1 'polypeptide(L)'
;MINILAVDDEEEILKIIKKALEKEGYMVTTVSEPDAVKKMNLGCFQMILLDVMMPGTDGFSLCREIRDKVDCPILFVTAKTGEKELMTGLGIGGDDYITKPFGIGELRARVAAHLRRENRQKKNAVFVGEIQLELRSRKIFYKGEEIPLTKSEYAICEYLAMNKGQIFSKERIYEHVFGFDGESDLSAITEHIKNIRAKFQKKGLSVIETKWGIGYRWE
;
A
#
# COMPACT_ATOMS: atom_id res chain seq x y z
N MET A 1 -7.21 6.83 11.69
CA MET A 1 -6.27 6.48 12.78
C MET A 1 -5.22 5.55 12.18
N ILE A 2 -3.94 5.71 12.51
CA ILE A 2 -2.86 4.89 11.94
C ILE A 2 -2.77 3.58 12.72
N ASN A 3 -2.89 2.46 12.03
CA ASN A 3 -2.76 1.11 12.58
C ASN A 3 -1.37 0.57 12.27
N ILE A 4 -0.66 0.11 13.30
CA ILE A 4 0.67 -0.47 13.21
C ILE A 4 0.60 -1.91 13.72
N LEU A 5 1.18 -2.85 12.98
CA LEU A 5 1.39 -4.21 13.43
C LEU A 5 2.82 -4.32 13.98
N ALA A 6 2.99 -4.86 15.17
CA ALA A 6 4.29 -5.20 15.75
C ALA A 6 4.36 -6.71 16.00
N VAL A 7 5.38 -7.37 15.45
CA VAL A 7 5.57 -8.82 15.53
C VAL A 7 6.93 -9.11 16.14
N ASP A 8 6.97 -9.79 17.29
CA ASP A 8 8.20 -10.09 18.04
C ASP A 8 7.87 -11.17 19.09
N ASP A 9 8.66 -12.23 19.19
CA ASP A 9 8.43 -13.30 20.17
C ASP A 9 8.71 -12.85 21.61
N GLU A 10 9.46 -11.76 21.79
CA GLU A 10 9.72 -11.15 23.09
C GLU A 10 8.57 -10.20 23.50
N GLU A 11 7.66 -10.67 24.36
CA GLU A 11 6.52 -9.86 24.82
C GLU A 11 6.90 -8.52 25.47
N GLU A 12 8.05 -8.45 26.14
CA GLU A 12 8.54 -7.21 26.74
C GLU A 12 8.90 -6.17 25.68
N ILE A 13 9.47 -6.59 24.55
CA ILE A 13 9.73 -5.71 23.41
C ILE A 13 8.41 -5.21 22.81
N LEU A 14 7.43 -6.11 22.62
CA LEU A 14 6.09 -5.73 22.16
C LEU A 14 5.43 -4.69 23.07
N LYS A 15 5.52 -4.86 24.39
CA LYS A 15 4.99 -3.90 25.38
C LYS A 15 5.66 -2.53 25.27
N ILE A 16 6.99 -2.51 25.10
CA ILE A 16 7.75 -1.26 24.93
C ILE A 16 7.33 -0.55 23.64
N ILE A 17 7.28 -1.28 22.51
CA ILE A 17 6.86 -0.74 21.21
C ILE A 17 5.44 -0.18 21.30
N LYS A 18 4.50 -0.97 21.81
CA LYS A 18 3.10 -0.57 21.96
C LYS A 18 2.97 0.71 22.78
N LYS A 19 3.55 0.75 23.98
CA LYS A 19 3.50 1.92 24.87
C LYS A 19 4.16 3.16 24.25
N ALA A 20 5.24 2.98 23.50
CA ALA A 20 5.95 4.07 22.84
C ALA A 20 5.11 4.70 21.72
N LEU A 21 4.42 3.88 20.92
CA LEU A 21 3.72 4.32 19.72
C LEU A 21 2.25 4.71 19.98
N GLU A 22 1.59 4.11 20.97
CA GLU A 22 0.25 4.55 21.41
C GLU A 22 0.28 5.98 21.99
N LYS A 23 1.40 6.38 22.62
CA LYS A 23 1.62 7.77 23.05
C LYS A 23 1.62 8.77 21.90
N GLU A 24 1.92 8.33 20.67
CA GLU A 24 1.86 9.15 19.46
C GLU A 24 0.46 9.17 18.82
N GLY A 25 -0.52 8.49 19.41
CA GLY A 25 -1.88 8.37 18.89
C GLY A 25 -2.05 7.30 17.81
N TYR A 26 -1.11 6.35 17.71
CA TYR A 26 -1.23 5.19 16.82
C TYR A 26 -1.96 4.03 17.52
N MET A 27 -2.74 3.25 16.77
CA MET A 27 -3.24 1.96 17.25
C MET A 27 -2.19 0.88 16.96
N VAL A 28 -1.75 0.17 17.99
CA VAL A 28 -0.72 -0.86 17.85
C VAL A 28 -1.31 -2.24 18.15
N THR A 29 -1.30 -3.10 17.13
CA THR A 29 -1.61 -4.53 17.27
C THR A 29 -0.30 -5.27 17.47
N THR A 30 -0.19 -6.08 18.52
CA THR A 30 1.02 -6.85 18.84
C THR A 30 0.77 -8.34 18.64
N VAL A 31 1.71 -9.05 18.02
CA VAL A 31 1.63 -10.49 17.76
C VAL A 31 2.96 -11.13 18.15
N SER A 32 2.94 -12.10 19.07
CA SER A 32 4.15 -12.82 19.48
C SER A 32 4.43 -14.07 18.65
N GLU A 33 3.39 -14.64 18.03
CA GLU A 33 3.53 -15.81 17.17
C GLU A 33 3.53 -15.42 15.69
N PRO A 34 4.66 -15.51 14.96
CA PRO A 34 4.76 -15.04 13.58
C PRO A 34 3.79 -15.75 12.63
N ASP A 35 3.45 -17.01 12.87
CA ASP A 35 2.51 -17.75 12.02
C ASP A 35 1.05 -17.25 12.13
N ALA A 36 0.70 -16.55 13.21
CA ALA A 36 -0.62 -15.94 13.35
C ALA A 36 -0.82 -14.81 12.32
N VAL A 37 0.26 -14.11 11.94
CA VAL A 37 0.24 -13.00 10.97
C VAL A 37 -0.31 -13.46 9.61
N LYS A 38 -0.03 -14.70 9.21
CA LYS A 38 -0.42 -15.26 7.90
C LYS A 38 -1.94 -15.34 7.70
N LYS A 39 -2.70 -15.37 8.81
CA LYS A 39 -4.17 -15.46 8.81
C LYS A 39 -4.85 -14.11 9.00
N MET A 40 -4.08 -13.04 9.23
CA MET A 40 -4.62 -11.70 9.48
C MET A 40 -4.95 -10.97 8.18
N ASN A 41 -5.92 -10.05 8.23
CA ASN A 41 -6.14 -9.09 7.16
C ASN A 41 -5.10 -7.97 7.26
N LEU A 42 -3.99 -8.12 6.53
CA LEU A 42 -2.86 -7.19 6.63
C LEU A 42 -3.10 -5.83 5.94
N GLY A 43 -4.08 -5.73 5.05
CA GLY A 43 -4.38 -4.50 4.31
C GLY A 43 -4.88 -3.33 5.18
N CYS A 44 -5.21 -3.59 6.45
CA CYS A 44 -5.65 -2.54 7.38
C CYS A 44 -4.51 -1.80 8.09
N PHE A 45 -3.26 -2.28 7.97
CA PHE A 45 -2.09 -1.69 8.60
C PHE A 45 -1.39 -0.69 7.67
N GLN A 46 -0.87 0.39 8.26
CA GLN A 46 -0.08 1.41 7.55
C GLN A 46 1.42 1.28 7.83
N MET A 47 1.81 0.34 8.69
CA MET A 47 3.20 -0.03 8.95
C MET A 47 3.26 -1.39 9.65
N ILE A 48 4.32 -2.15 9.38
CA ILE A 48 4.66 -3.38 10.10
C ILE A 48 6.04 -3.21 10.72
N LEU A 49 6.16 -3.49 12.01
CA LEU A 49 7.40 -3.67 12.74
C LEU A 49 7.61 -5.16 12.95
N LEU A 50 8.74 -5.69 12.51
CA LEU A 50 8.95 -7.12 12.41
C LEU A 50 10.29 -7.52 13.02
N ASP A 51 10.26 -8.30 14.09
CA ASP A 51 11.48 -8.90 14.61
C ASP A 51 12.07 -9.89 13.60
N VAL A 52 13.38 -9.95 13.50
CA VAL A 52 14.05 -10.87 12.57
C VAL A 52 14.31 -12.23 13.21
N MET A 53 14.61 -12.28 14.49
CA MET A 53 15.13 -13.47 15.18
C MET A 53 14.03 -14.18 15.99
N MET A 54 12.91 -14.49 15.34
CA MET A 54 11.82 -15.25 15.96
C MET A 54 11.99 -16.76 15.75
N PRO A 55 11.60 -17.60 16.72
CA PRO A 55 11.61 -19.05 16.58
C PRO A 55 10.57 -19.52 15.55
N GLY A 56 10.91 -20.59 14.82
CA GLY A 56 10.05 -21.15 13.78
C GLY A 56 10.17 -20.35 12.48
N THR A 57 9.24 -19.42 12.25
CA THR A 57 9.27 -18.54 11.06
C THR A 57 10.04 -17.26 11.41
N ASP A 58 11.26 -17.11 10.88
CA ASP A 58 12.05 -15.89 11.07
C ASP A 58 11.45 -14.68 10.33
N GLY A 59 11.82 -13.46 10.76
CA GLY A 59 11.23 -12.24 10.20
C GLY A 59 11.54 -11.98 8.73
N PHE A 60 12.68 -12.44 8.21
CA PHE A 60 12.97 -12.30 6.78
C PHE A 60 12.08 -13.23 5.95
N SER A 61 11.91 -14.47 6.41
CA SER A 61 11.00 -15.43 5.79
C SER A 61 9.55 -14.94 5.84
N LEU A 62 9.09 -14.41 6.98
CA LEU A 62 7.76 -13.84 7.11
C LEU A 62 7.57 -12.61 6.21
N CYS A 63 8.55 -11.70 6.15
CA CYS A 63 8.53 -10.53 5.27
C CYS A 63 8.33 -10.95 3.81
N ARG A 64 9.11 -11.92 3.32
CA ARG A 64 8.98 -12.44 1.95
C ARG A 64 7.57 -12.98 1.67
N GLU A 65 6.97 -13.67 2.63
CA GLU A 65 5.64 -14.28 2.46
C GLU A 65 4.50 -13.24 2.43
N ILE A 66 4.65 -12.12 3.15
CA ILE A 66 3.61 -11.09 3.27
C ILE A 66 3.82 -9.88 2.36
N ARG A 67 5.02 -9.68 1.79
CA ARG A 67 5.38 -8.47 1.04
C ARG A 67 4.42 -8.17 -0.11
N ASP A 68 3.97 -9.19 -0.84
CA ASP A 68 3.02 -9.05 -1.96
C ASP A 68 1.58 -8.81 -1.50
N LYS A 69 1.30 -8.94 -0.21
CA LYS A 69 -0.02 -8.74 0.41
C LYS A 69 -0.16 -7.35 1.04
N VAL A 70 0.92 -6.57 1.12
CA VAL A 70 0.95 -5.27 1.81
C VAL A 70 1.75 -4.23 1.03
N ASP A 71 1.19 -3.02 0.93
CA ASP A 71 1.88 -1.86 0.34
C ASP A 71 2.55 -0.99 1.41
N CYS A 72 2.30 -1.25 2.70
CA CYS A 72 2.85 -0.43 3.77
C CYS A 72 4.33 -0.75 4.04
N PRO A 73 5.07 0.19 4.66
CA PRO A 73 6.46 -0.02 5.01
C PRO A 73 6.62 -1.11 6.07
N ILE A 74 7.63 -1.97 5.88
CA ILE A 74 8.05 -3.00 6.83
C ILE A 74 9.41 -2.61 7.39
N LEU A 75 9.47 -2.36 8.70
CA LEU A 75 10.70 -2.05 9.42
C LEU A 75 11.12 -3.26 10.22
N PHE A 76 12.36 -3.72 10.01
CA PHE A 76 12.91 -4.78 10.83
C PHE A 76 13.34 -4.23 12.20
N VAL A 77 13.01 -4.95 13.26
CA VAL A 77 13.58 -4.74 14.60
C VAL A 77 14.52 -5.91 14.84
N THR A 78 15.80 -5.71 15.12
CA THR A 78 16.74 -6.85 15.14
C THR A 78 17.99 -6.60 15.93
N ALA A 79 18.54 -7.62 16.59
CA ALA A 79 19.90 -7.55 17.13
C ALA A 79 20.99 -7.83 16.07
N LYS A 80 20.60 -8.19 14.84
CA LYS A 80 21.54 -8.40 13.74
C LYS A 80 22.11 -7.07 13.25
N THR A 81 23.43 -6.92 13.38
CA THR A 81 24.16 -5.72 12.95
C THR A 81 25.09 -5.98 11.77
N GLY A 82 25.19 -7.23 11.30
CA GLY A 82 26.04 -7.59 10.19
C GLY A 82 25.55 -6.99 8.88
N GLU A 83 26.43 -6.30 8.16
CA GLU A 83 26.13 -5.61 6.89
C GLU A 83 25.45 -6.53 5.85
N LYS A 84 25.91 -7.78 5.73
CA LYS A 84 25.32 -8.79 4.84
C LYS A 84 23.87 -9.12 5.20
N GLU A 85 23.56 -9.20 6.49
CA GLU A 85 22.23 -9.56 6.98
C GLU A 85 21.24 -8.40 6.77
N LEU A 86 21.69 -7.18 7.00
CA LEU A 86 20.94 -5.96 6.73
C LEU A 86 20.68 -5.77 5.23
N MET A 87 21.69 -5.95 4.39
CA MET A 87 21.52 -5.92 2.93
C MET A 87 20.52 -6.96 2.45
N THR A 88 20.57 -8.17 3.02
CA THR A 88 19.62 -9.25 2.69
C THR A 88 18.19 -8.85 3.05
N GLY A 89 17.97 -8.29 4.23
CA GLY A 89 16.65 -7.82 4.66
C GLY A 89 16.06 -6.75 3.74
N LEU A 90 16.86 -5.75 3.37
CA LEU A 90 16.43 -4.68 2.44
C LEU A 90 16.09 -5.26 1.06
N GLY A 91 16.88 -6.21 0.55
CA GLY A 91 16.63 -6.87 -0.73
C GLY A 91 15.37 -7.75 -0.76
N ILE A 92 14.89 -8.22 0.40
CA ILE A 92 13.67 -9.03 0.52
C ILE A 92 12.40 -8.17 0.56
N GLY A 93 12.53 -6.84 0.74
CA GLY A 93 11.41 -5.90 0.75
C GLY A 93 11.17 -5.22 2.10
N GLY A 94 12.17 -5.24 3.00
CA GLY A 94 12.19 -4.33 4.15
C GLY A 94 12.61 -2.93 3.75
N ASP A 95 12.03 -1.93 4.40
CA ASP A 95 12.20 -0.51 4.06
C ASP A 95 13.29 0.18 4.89
N ASP A 96 13.54 -0.33 6.10
CA ASP A 96 14.56 0.15 7.05
C ASP A 96 14.69 -0.86 8.21
N TYR A 97 15.62 -0.62 9.12
CA TYR A 97 15.83 -1.44 10.31
C TYR A 97 16.08 -0.60 11.56
N ILE A 98 15.81 -1.21 12.71
CA ILE A 98 16.02 -0.67 14.06
C ILE A 98 16.82 -1.73 14.84
N THR A 99 18.04 -1.39 15.25
CA THR A 99 18.90 -2.33 15.96
C THR A 99 18.52 -2.44 17.44
N LYS A 100 18.36 -3.65 17.97
CA LYS A 100 18.23 -3.94 19.40
C LYS A 100 19.63 -3.86 20.07
N PRO A 101 19.77 -3.24 21.25
CA PRO A 101 18.75 -2.45 21.96
C PRO A 101 18.53 -1.08 21.29
N PHE A 102 17.26 -0.62 21.24
CA PHE A 102 16.89 0.65 20.61
C PHE A 102 16.39 1.68 21.62
N GLY A 103 16.60 2.95 21.31
CA GLY A 103 16.00 4.05 22.05
C GLY A 103 14.54 4.29 21.62
N ILE A 104 13.66 4.61 22.58
CA ILE A 104 12.26 4.99 22.29
C ILE A 104 12.18 6.16 21.30
N GLY A 105 13.11 7.11 21.40
CA GLY A 105 13.21 8.24 20.47
C GLY A 105 13.53 7.81 19.04
N GLU A 106 14.44 6.84 18.87
CA GLU A 106 14.78 6.30 17.55
C GLU A 106 13.58 5.58 16.91
N LEU A 107 12.92 4.70 17.67
CA LEU A 107 11.73 3.99 17.23
C LEU A 107 10.66 4.96 16.71
N ARG A 108 10.30 5.96 17.53
CA ARG A 108 9.30 6.97 17.17
C ARG A 108 9.70 7.76 15.94
N ALA A 109 10.97 8.19 15.87
CA ALA A 109 11.46 9.01 14.76
C ALA A 109 11.42 8.26 13.43
N ARG A 110 11.87 7.00 13.40
CA ARG A 110 11.85 6.16 12.19
C ARG A 110 10.43 5.84 11.75
N VAL A 111 9.57 5.42 12.67
CA VAL A 111 8.15 5.17 12.40
C VAL A 111 7.49 6.42 11.79
N ALA A 112 7.63 7.58 12.44
CA ALA A 112 7.05 8.83 11.94
C ALA A 112 7.62 9.24 10.58
N ALA A 113 8.91 9.03 10.33
CA ALA A 113 9.56 9.38 9.06
C ALA A 113 9.00 8.57 7.89
N HIS A 114 8.82 7.26 8.05
CA HIS A 114 8.26 6.39 7.01
C HIS A 114 6.78 6.66 6.79
N LEU A 115 5.97 6.81 7.85
CA LEU A 115 4.56 7.19 7.72
C LEU A 115 4.38 8.55 7.03
N ARG A 116 5.28 9.51 7.28
CA ARG A 116 5.28 10.81 6.58
C ARG A 116 5.69 10.66 5.12
N ARG A 117 6.64 9.79 4.80
CA ARG A 117 7.08 9.50 3.42
C ARG A 117 5.93 8.89 2.61
N GLU A 118 5.26 7.88 3.17
CA GLU A 118 4.07 7.26 2.59
C GLU A 118 2.98 8.29 2.31
N ASN A 119 2.65 9.12 3.30
CA ASN A 119 1.65 10.17 3.13
C ASN A 119 2.06 11.23 2.10
N ARG A 120 3.36 11.55 1.97
CA ARG A 120 3.84 12.49 0.95
C ARG A 120 3.78 11.88 -0.44
N GLN A 121 4.17 10.62 -0.60
CA GLN A 121 4.00 9.90 -1.86
C GLN A 121 2.53 9.87 -2.24
N LYS A 122 1.64 9.37 -1.37
CA LYS A 122 0.18 9.39 -1.61
C LYS A 122 -0.40 10.78 -1.91
N LYS A 123 0.23 11.88 -1.49
CA LYS A 123 -0.19 13.25 -1.86
C LYS A 123 0.29 13.72 -3.25
N ASN A 124 1.30 13.08 -3.81
CA ASN A 124 1.94 13.47 -5.07
C ASN A 124 1.66 12.44 -6.18
N ALA A 125 1.83 11.15 -5.89
CA ALA A 125 1.58 10.06 -6.80
C ALA A 125 1.19 8.75 -6.07
N VAL A 126 0.35 7.94 -6.69
CA VAL A 126 -0.04 6.61 -6.23
C VAL A 126 0.50 5.58 -7.21
N PHE A 127 1.15 4.53 -6.71
CA PHE A 127 1.61 3.42 -7.53
C PHE A 127 0.62 2.26 -7.40
N VAL A 128 0.20 1.69 -8.53
CA VAL A 128 -0.63 0.49 -8.60
C VAL A 128 0.07 -0.50 -9.53
N GLY A 129 0.82 -1.43 -8.94
CA GLY A 129 1.80 -2.22 -9.68
C GLY A 129 2.86 -1.31 -10.31
N GLU A 130 3.10 -1.46 -11.61
CA GLU A 130 4.05 -0.65 -12.38
C GLU A 130 3.47 0.70 -12.88
N ILE A 131 2.21 1.01 -12.55
CA ILE A 131 1.52 2.21 -13.03
C ILE A 131 1.61 3.29 -11.96
N GLN A 132 2.06 4.47 -12.34
CA GLN A 132 2.16 5.65 -11.49
C GLN A 132 1.04 6.65 -11.84
N LEU A 133 0.18 6.97 -10.89
CA LEU A 133 -0.85 8.00 -10.99
C LEU A 133 -0.38 9.26 -10.26
N GLU A 134 -0.03 10.33 -10.95
CA GLU A 134 0.30 11.62 -10.34
C GLU A 134 -0.96 12.43 -10.02
N LEU A 135 -1.26 12.58 -8.73
CA LEU A 135 -2.51 13.20 -8.27
C LEU A 135 -2.58 14.71 -8.52
N ARG A 136 -1.43 15.39 -8.50
CA ARG A 136 -1.37 16.85 -8.70
C ARG A 136 -1.47 17.24 -10.17
N SER A 137 -0.67 16.59 -11.01
CA SER A 137 -0.63 16.85 -12.45
C SER A 137 -1.78 16.16 -13.20
N ARG A 138 -2.46 15.21 -12.54
CA ARG A 138 -3.51 14.36 -13.12
C ARG A 138 -3.03 13.58 -14.33
N LYS A 139 -1.88 12.94 -14.18
CA LYS A 139 -1.21 12.16 -15.22
C LYS A 139 -1.02 10.72 -14.79
N ILE A 140 -1.00 9.81 -15.76
CA ILE A 140 -0.65 8.42 -15.53
C ILE A 140 0.60 8.08 -16.32
N PHE A 141 1.54 7.38 -15.70
CA PHE A 141 2.76 6.91 -16.31
C PHE A 141 2.88 5.39 -16.18
N TYR A 142 3.45 4.76 -17.20
CA TYR A 142 3.89 3.38 -17.17
C TYR A 142 5.34 3.32 -17.59
N LYS A 143 6.21 2.78 -16.72
CA LYS A 143 7.67 2.72 -16.95
C LYS A 143 8.28 4.08 -17.33
N GLY A 144 7.78 5.16 -16.71
CA GLY A 144 8.22 6.54 -16.95
C GLY A 144 7.62 7.22 -18.18
N GLU A 145 6.85 6.51 -19.02
CA GLU A 145 6.18 7.10 -20.18
C GLU A 145 4.73 7.47 -19.86
N GLU A 146 4.33 8.68 -20.23
CA GLU A 146 2.96 9.16 -20.01
C GLU A 146 1.95 8.39 -20.88
N ILE A 147 0.83 7.98 -20.26
CA ILE A 147 -0.37 7.50 -20.94
C ILE A 147 -1.33 8.69 -21.04
N PRO A 148 -1.53 9.29 -22.23
CA PRO A 148 -2.26 10.54 -22.36
C PRO A 148 -3.77 10.32 -22.18
N LEU A 149 -4.30 10.72 -21.03
CA LEU A 149 -5.71 10.62 -20.67
C LEU A 149 -6.39 11.99 -20.67
N THR A 150 -7.68 12.01 -21.00
CA THR A 150 -8.53 13.18 -20.76
C THR A 150 -8.84 13.31 -19.26
N LYS A 151 -9.38 14.46 -18.84
CA LYS A 151 -9.73 14.71 -17.44
C LYS A 151 -10.67 13.64 -16.86
N SER A 152 -11.70 13.25 -17.60
CA SER A 152 -12.68 12.24 -17.15
C SER A 152 -12.08 10.83 -17.15
N GLU A 153 -11.25 10.51 -18.15
CA GLU A 153 -10.57 9.22 -18.19
C GLU A 153 -9.56 9.06 -17.05
N TYR A 154 -8.80 10.12 -16.73
CA TYR A 154 -7.93 10.14 -15.55
C TYR A 154 -8.75 9.93 -14.28
N ALA A 155 -9.86 10.65 -14.10
CA ALA A 155 -10.68 10.54 -12.90
C ALA A 155 -11.27 9.12 -12.73
N ILE A 156 -11.68 8.48 -13.81
CA ILE A 156 -12.12 7.07 -13.79
C ILE A 156 -10.96 6.14 -13.39
N CYS A 157 -9.77 6.33 -13.98
CA CYS A 157 -8.61 5.51 -13.65
C CYS A 157 -8.20 5.70 -12.19
N GLU A 158 -8.13 6.94 -11.70
CA GLU A 158 -7.82 7.28 -10.31
C GLU A 158 -8.81 6.60 -9.36
N TYR A 159 -10.11 6.73 -9.61
CA TYR A 159 -11.14 6.15 -8.76
C TYR A 159 -11.06 4.62 -8.68
N LEU A 160 -10.91 3.96 -9.83
CA LEU A 160 -10.83 2.51 -9.90
C LEU A 160 -9.50 1.98 -9.32
N ALA A 161 -8.37 2.61 -9.67
CA ALA A 161 -7.03 2.19 -9.26
C ALA A 161 -6.80 2.38 -7.75
N MET A 162 -7.30 3.48 -7.16
CA MET A 162 -7.24 3.70 -5.71
C MET A 162 -8.06 2.67 -4.91
N ASN A 163 -9.00 1.98 -5.56
CA ASN A 163 -9.84 0.95 -4.97
C ASN A 163 -9.63 -0.40 -5.69
N LYS A 164 -8.37 -0.72 -6.00
CA LYS A 164 -7.99 -1.93 -6.74
C LYS A 164 -8.66 -3.18 -6.15
N GLY A 165 -9.21 -4.02 -7.03
CA GLY A 165 -9.94 -5.23 -6.65
C GLY A 165 -11.42 -5.03 -6.33
N GLN A 166 -11.87 -3.81 -6.03
CA GLN A 166 -13.29 -3.51 -5.81
C GLN A 166 -14.05 -3.28 -7.13
N ILE A 167 -15.31 -3.74 -7.19
CA ILE A 167 -16.19 -3.56 -8.35
C ILE A 167 -17.08 -2.34 -8.13
N PHE A 168 -17.17 -1.47 -9.12
CA PHE A 168 -18.03 -0.28 -9.12
C PHE A 168 -19.02 -0.33 -10.30
N SER A 169 -20.29 -0.04 -10.03
CA SER A 169 -21.32 0.07 -11.07
C SER A 169 -21.09 1.29 -11.96
N LYS A 170 -21.73 1.33 -13.14
CA LYS A 170 -21.59 2.46 -14.06
C LYS A 170 -22.09 3.76 -13.42
N GLU A 171 -23.19 3.67 -12.68
CA GLU A 171 -23.85 4.77 -11.98
C GLU A 171 -22.91 5.34 -10.91
N ARG A 172 -22.26 4.47 -10.14
CA ARG A 172 -21.33 4.90 -9.08
C ARG A 172 -20.07 5.56 -9.63
N ILE A 173 -19.55 5.06 -10.75
CA ILE A 173 -18.41 5.69 -11.44
C ILE A 173 -18.85 7.05 -12.02
N TYR A 174 -20.04 7.12 -12.61
CA TYR A 174 -20.60 8.35 -13.15
C TYR A 174 -20.74 9.43 -12.07
N GLU A 175 -21.41 9.09 -10.97
CA GLU A 175 -21.61 10.00 -9.84
C GLU A 175 -20.28 10.49 -9.27
N HIS A 176 -19.27 9.63 -9.18
CA HIS A 176 -17.95 10.02 -8.69
C HIS A 176 -17.22 10.97 -9.65
N VAL A 177 -17.32 10.75 -10.96
CA VAL A 177 -16.53 11.49 -11.96
C VAL A 177 -17.19 12.80 -12.37
N PHE A 178 -18.52 12.80 -12.49
CA PHE A 178 -19.30 13.93 -13.01
C PHE A 178 -20.15 14.64 -11.95
N GLY A 179 -20.34 14.02 -10.77
CA GLY A 179 -21.23 14.54 -9.73
C GLY A 179 -22.71 14.26 -9.99
N PHE A 180 -23.55 14.63 -9.03
CA PHE A 180 -25.00 14.42 -9.09
C PHE A 180 -25.70 15.29 -10.15
N ASP A 181 -25.11 16.46 -10.46
CA ASP A 181 -25.66 17.45 -11.41
C ASP A 181 -25.08 17.31 -12.83
N GLY A 182 -24.37 16.21 -13.13
CA GLY A 182 -23.76 16.01 -14.43
C GLY A 182 -24.82 15.85 -15.52
N GLU A 183 -24.77 16.67 -16.57
CA GLU A 183 -25.68 16.60 -17.74
C GLU A 183 -25.32 15.48 -18.75
N SER A 184 -24.33 14.65 -18.44
CA SER A 184 -23.87 13.58 -19.34
C SER A 184 -24.69 12.30 -19.18
N ASP A 185 -24.79 11.51 -20.25
CA ASP A 185 -25.44 10.21 -20.20
C ASP A 185 -24.50 9.14 -19.57
N LEU A 186 -25.06 8.17 -18.84
CA LEU A 186 -24.36 7.00 -18.31
C LEU A 186 -23.62 6.21 -19.41
N SER A 187 -24.06 6.34 -20.66
CA SER A 187 -23.37 5.79 -21.83
C SER A 187 -21.93 6.33 -21.98
N ALA A 188 -21.66 7.56 -21.54
CA ALA A 188 -20.33 8.17 -21.58
C ALA A 188 -19.27 7.36 -20.80
N ILE A 189 -19.67 6.73 -19.67
CA ILE A 189 -18.76 5.84 -18.92
C ILE A 189 -18.30 4.68 -19.78
N THR A 190 -19.18 4.11 -20.60
CA THR A 190 -18.83 2.97 -21.46
C THR A 190 -17.82 3.39 -22.53
N GLU A 191 -17.99 4.56 -23.13
CA GLU A 191 -17.04 5.10 -24.12
C GLU A 191 -15.70 5.48 -23.48
N HIS A 192 -15.70 6.10 -22.29
CA HIS A 192 -14.46 6.39 -21.57
C HIS A 192 -13.70 5.11 -21.20
N ILE A 193 -14.37 4.06 -20.71
CA ILE A 193 -13.72 2.78 -20.37
C ILE A 193 -13.10 2.14 -21.62
N LYS A 194 -13.79 2.20 -22.76
CA LYS A 194 -13.26 1.74 -24.05
C LYS A 194 -12.01 2.51 -24.46
N ASN A 195 -12.02 3.84 -24.35
CA ASN A 195 -10.88 4.68 -24.71
C ASN A 195 -9.69 4.48 -23.75
N ILE A 196 -9.95 4.35 -22.45
CA ILE A 196 -8.94 4.00 -21.45
C ILE A 196 -8.26 2.69 -21.84
N ARG A 197 -9.03 1.62 -22.06
CA ARG A 197 -8.49 0.31 -22.46
C ARG A 197 -7.63 0.41 -23.71
N ALA A 198 -8.09 1.12 -24.75
CA ALA A 198 -7.32 1.30 -25.97
C ALA A 198 -5.97 2.02 -25.71
N LYS A 199 -5.93 3.00 -24.81
CA LYS A 199 -4.70 3.73 -24.46
C LYS A 199 -3.72 2.88 -23.66
N PHE A 200 -4.20 2.11 -22.70
CA PHE A 200 -3.36 1.18 -21.92
C PHE A 200 -2.89 -0.02 -22.76
N GLN A 201 -3.74 -0.51 -23.66
CA GLN A 201 -3.39 -1.62 -24.57
C GLN A 201 -2.24 -1.26 -25.53
N LYS A 202 -2.11 0.02 -25.93
CA LYS A 202 -0.93 0.50 -26.70
C LYS A 202 0.39 0.32 -25.95
N LYS A 203 0.35 0.17 -24.63
CA LYS A 203 1.49 -0.13 -23.76
C LYS A 203 1.55 -1.60 -23.34
N GLY A 204 0.70 -2.46 -23.90
CA GLY A 204 0.62 -3.89 -23.55
C GLY A 204 -0.09 -4.19 -22.24
N LEU A 205 -0.89 -3.25 -21.72
CA LEU A 205 -1.55 -3.37 -20.42
C LEU A 205 -3.05 -3.62 -20.55
N SER A 206 -3.57 -4.50 -19.69
CA SER A 206 -5.00 -4.63 -19.35
C SER A 206 -5.16 -4.20 -17.90
N VAL A 207 -5.92 -3.13 -17.65
CA VAL A 207 -6.03 -2.52 -16.31
C VAL A 207 -7.44 -2.47 -15.76
N ILE A 208 -8.45 -2.60 -16.62
CA ILE A 208 -9.86 -2.54 -16.21
C ILE A 208 -10.57 -3.76 -16.76
N GLU A 209 -11.13 -4.55 -15.86
CA GLU A 209 -11.96 -5.71 -16.14
C GLU A 209 -13.45 -5.32 -16.12
N THR A 210 -14.26 -5.93 -16.99
CA THR A 210 -15.72 -5.84 -16.93
C THR A 210 -16.26 -7.03 -16.16
N LYS A 211 -17.04 -6.77 -15.11
CA LYS A 211 -17.87 -7.77 -14.45
C LYS A 211 -19.29 -7.64 -14.98
N TRP A 212 -19.67 -8.56 -15.88
CA TRP A 212 -20.94 -8.54 -16.59
C TRP A 212 -22.14 -8.43 -15.62
N GLY A 213 -23.03 -7.48 -15.90
CA GLY A 213 -24.20 -7.19 -15.06
C GLY A 213 -23.91 -6.45 -13.75
N ILE A 214 -22.64 -6.18 -13.41
CA ILE A 214 -22.26 -5.54 -12.14
C ILE A 214 -21.55 -4.21 -12.37
N GLY A 215 -20.50 -4.18 -13.22
CA GLY A 215 -19.73 -2.96 -13.46
C GLY A 215 -18.28 -3.20 -13.86
N TYR A 216 -17.37 -2.35 -13.36
CA TYR A 216 -15.95 -2.35 -13.70
C TYR A 216 -15.07 -2.47 -12.46
N ARG A 217 -13.89 -3.04 -12.64
CA ARG A 217 -12.89 -3.26 -11.59
C ARG A 217 -11.49 -2.98 -12.13
N TRP A 218 -10.65 -2.33 -11.33
CA TRP A 218 -9.21 -2.25 -11.64
C TRP A 218 -8.52 -3.57 -11.30
N GLU A 219 -7.76 -4.11 -12.26
CA GLU A 219 -7.03 -5.38 -12.18
C GLU A 219 -5.72 -5.28 -11.39
#